data_AF-A0A7K2T8R6-F1
#
_entry.id   AF-A0A7K2T8R6-F1
#
_cell.length_a   1.000
_cell.length_b   1.000
_cell.length_c   1.000
_cell.angle_alpha   90.00
_cell.angle_beta   90.00
_cell.angle_gamma   90.00
#
_symmetry.space_group_name_H-M   'P 1'
#
loop_
_entity.id
_entity.type
_entity.pdbx_description
1 polymer ?
#
loop_
_entity_poly.entity_id
_entity_poly.type
_entity_poly.pdbx_seq_one_letter_code
_entity_poly.pdbx_strand_id
1 'polypeptide(L)' 'MQAAPSVRATAIPSFTGALRAVESLLLSGGQRTARRNAWNSVLEDRRRARDRVEAERVLERAVASER' A
#
# COMPACT_ATOMS: atom_id res chain seq x y z
N MET A 1 -38.76 -31.47 24.87
CA MET A 1 -38.57 -31.28 23.43
C MET A 1 -37.09 -31.15 23.15
N GLN A 2 -36.48 -32.09 22.45
CA GLN A 2 -35.04 -32.09 22.15
C GLN A 2 -34.80 -31.21 20.91
N ALA A 3 -33.94 -30.19 21.01
CA ALA A 3 -33.67 -29.28 19.90
C ALA A 3 -32.85 -30.00 18.82
N ALA A 4 -33.35 -30.00 17.58
CA ALA A 4 -32.64 -30.57 16.45
C ALA A 4 -31.36 -29.76 16.14
N PRO A 5 -30.26 -30.42 15.75
CA PRO A 5 -29.02 -29.73 15.41
C PRO A 5 -29.22 -28.81 14.20
N SER A 6 -28.77 -27.56 14.32
CA SER A 6 -28.85 -26.58 13.24
C SER A 6 -27.90 -26.97 12.10
N VAL A 7 -28.44 -27.45 10.99
CA VAL A 7 -27.67 -27.68 9.76
C VAL A 7 -27.40 -26.33 9.10
N ARG A 8 -26.12 -25.96 8.98
CA ARG A 8 -25.71 -24.74 8.26
C ARG A 8 -25.45 -25.10 6.80
N ALA A 9 -26.30 -24.63 5.90
CA ALA A 9 -26.12 -24.81 4.46
C ALA A 9 -25.03 -23.86 3.94
N THR A 10 -23.98 -24.42 3.33
CA THR A 10 -22.98 -23.63 2.60
C THR A 10 -23.48 -23.45 1.17
N ALA A 11 -23.78 -22.22 0.77
CA ALA A 11 -24.20 -21.95 -0.60
C ALA A 11 -23.10 -22.33 -1.59
N ILE A 12 -23.46 -23.05 -2.66
CA ILE A 12 -22.53 -23.32 -3.76
C ILE A 12 -22.17 -21.97 -4.41
N PRO A 13 -20.88 -21.62 -4.55
CA PRO A 13 -20.49 -20.37 -5.17
C PRO A 13 -21.10 -20.26 -6.58
N SER A 14 -21.71 -19.12 -6.89
CA SER A 14 -22.04 -18.82 -8.27
C SER A 14 -20.75 -18.73 -9.09
N PHE A 15 -20.83 -18.99 -10.39
CA PHE A 15 -19.69 -18.88 -11.29
C PHE A 15 -18.97 -17.52 -11.17
N THR A 16 -19.74 -16.43 -11.08
CA THR A 16 -19.20 -15.08 -10.83
C THR A 16 -18.46 -14.97 -9.50
N GLY A 17 -19.01 -15.58 -8.43
CA GLY A 17 -18.35 -15.63 -7.12
C GLY A 17 -17.02 -16.38 -7.16
N ALA A 18 -16.97 -17.52 -7.86
CA ALA A 18 -15.75 -18.29 -8.06
C ALA A 18 -14.69 -17.48 -8.83
N LEU A 19 -15.08 -16.81 -9.92
CA LEU A 19 -14.16 -15.98 -10.70
C LEU A 19 -13.61 -14.81 -9.87
N ARG A 20 -14.43 -14.11 -9.09
CA ARG A 20 -13.94 -13.04 -8.20
C ARG A 20 -12.99 -13.54 -7.12
N ALA A 21 -13.19 -14.75 -6.60
CA ALA A 21 -12.29 -15.36 -5.63
C ALA A 21 -10.92 -15.66 -6.26
N VAL A 22 -10.91 -16.22 -7.48
CA VAL A 22 -9.66 -16.46 -8.24
C VAL A 22 -8.97 -15.15 -8.56
N GLU A 23 -9.69 -14.14 -9.04
CA GLU A 23 -9.15 -12.80 -9.29
C GLU A 23 -8.52 -12.22 -8.02
N SER A 24 -9.22 -12.30 -6.89
CA SER A 24 -8.70 -11.81 -5.61
C SER A 24 -7.42 -12.55 -5.21
N LEU A 25 -7.35 -13.88 -5.39
CA LEU A 25 -6.17 -14.66 -5.10
C LEU A 25 -4.98 -14.24 -5.97
N LEU A 26 -5.19 -14.19 -7.29
CA LEU A 26 -4.16 -13.85 -8.28
C LEU A 26 -3.66 -12.41 -8.12
N LEU A 27 -4.57 -11.46 -7.88
CA LEU A 27 -4.24 -10.03 -7.80
C LEU A 27 -3.80 -9.58 -6.40
N SER A 28 -4.00 -10.38 -5.35
CA SER A 28 -3.66 -10.01 -3.97
C SER A 28 -2.18 -9.65 -3.78
N GLY A 29 -1.28 -10.36 -4.49
CA GLY A 29 0.16 -10.09 -4.45
C GLY A 29 0.50 -8.71 -5.02
N GLY A 30 -0.08 -8.37 -6.17
CA GLY A 30 0.10 -7.07 -6.83
C GLY A 30 -0.36 -5.91 -5.95
N GLN A 31 -1.48 -6.05 -5.25
CA GLN A 31 -2.00 -5.00 -4.35
C GLN A 31 -1.09 -4.74 -3.15
N ARG A 32 -0.53 -5.79 -2.53
CA ARG A 32 0.45 -5.61 -1.43
C ARG A 32 1.71 -4.90 -1.90
N THR A 33 2.25 -5.30 -3.06
CA THR A 33 3.41 -4.66 -3.68
C THR A 33 3.13 -3.21 -4.05
N ALA A 34 1.97 -2.91 -4.64
CA ALA A 34 1.57 -1.54 -4.97
C ALA A 34 1.50 -0.64 -3.74
N ARG A 35 0.90 -1.12 -2.63
CA ARG A 35 0.86 -0.38 -1.35
C ARG A 35 2.25 -0.11 -0.80
N ARG A 36 3.14 -1.11 -0.83
CA ARG A 36 4.53 -0.97 -0.36
C ARG A 36 5.31 0.02 -1.24
N ASN A 37 5.15 -0.07 -2.55
CA ASN A 37 5.80 0.83 -3.50
C ASN A 37 5.33 2.27 -3.31
N ALA A 38 4.02 2.49 -3.18
CA ALA A 38 3.44 3.80 -2.90
C ALA A 38 4.00 4.41 -1.61
N TRP A 39 4.02 3.62 -0.54
CA TRP A 39 4.59 4.06 0.74
C TRP A 39 6.07 4.41 0.63
N ASN A 40 6.87 3.56 -0.02
CA ASN A 40 8.29 3.80 -0.23
C ASN A 40 8.54 5.08 -1.05
N SER A 41 7.73 5.33 -2.10
CA SER A 41 7.82 6.55 -2.89
C SER A 41 7.60 7.80 -2.03
N VAL A 42 6.58 7.78 -1.17
CA VAL A 42 6.30 8.92 -0.27
C VAL A 42 7.43 9.15 0.73
N LEU A 43 8.02 8.08 1.29
CA LEU A 43 9.16 8.22 2.19
C LEU A 43 10.38 8.81 1.47
N GLU A 44 10.65 8.33 0.26
CA GLU A 44 11.75 8.80 -0.56
C GLU A 44 11.56 10.26 -0.99
N ASP A 45 10.36 10.67 -1.38
CA ASP A 45 10.09 12.06 -1.76
C ASP A 45 10.22 13.01 -0.56
N ARG A 46 9.82 12.56 0.64
CA ARG A 46 10.06 13.32 1.88
C ARG A 46 11.55 13.46 2.17
N ARG A 47 12.35 12.41 1.93
CA ARG A 47 13.81 12.48 2.08
C ARG A 47 14.39 13.48 1.10
N ARG A 48 14.07 13.35 -0.20
CA ARG A 48 14.52 14.29 -1.25
C ARG A 48 14.12 15.73 -0.97
N ALA A 49 12.93 15.97 -0.41
CA ALA A 49 12.51 17.31 -0.03
C ALA A 49 13.40 17.91 1.07
N ARG A 50 13.76 17.13 2.10
CA ARG A 50 14.69 17.58 3.14
C ARG A 50 16.10 17.81 2.58
N ASP A 51 16.57 16.89 1.73
CA ASP A 51 17.89 16.98 1.11
C ASP A 51 18.01 18.25 0.27
N ARG A 52 16.96 18.64 -0.48
CA ARG A 52 16.92 19.91 -1.23
C ARG A 52 16.99 21.14 -0.32
N VAL A 53 16.23 21.15 0.78
CA VAL A 53 16.25 22.27 1.74
C VAL A 53 17.62 22.39 2.41
N GLU A 54 18.27 21.29 2.76
CA GLU A 54 19.61 21.36 3.36
C GLU A 54 20.66 21.79 2.35
N ALA A 55 20.57 21.32 1.10
CA ALA A 55 21.45 21.78 0.03
C ALA A 55 21.30 23.29 -0.20
N GLU A 56 20.07 23.82 -0.25
CA GLU A 56 19.79 25.24 -0.36
C GLU A 56 20.44 26.04 0.78
N ARG A 57 20.26 25.61 2.03
CA ARG A 57 20.91 26.26 3.19
C ARG A 57 22.43 26.24 3.12
N VAL A 58 23.05 25.14 2.68
CA VAL A 58 24.50 25.06 2.51
C VAL A 58 24.97 26.07 1.47
N LEU A 59 24.28 26.17 0.34
CA LEU A 59 24.59 27.12 -0.72
C LEU A 59 24.42 28.56 -0.26
N GLU A 60 23.32 28.89 0.44
CA GLU A 60 23.10 30.21 1.02
C GLU A 60 24.21 30.59 2.01
N ARG A 61 24.62 29.66 2.88
CA ARG A 61 25.74 29.88 3.82
C ARG A 61 27.06 30.13 3.10
N ALA A 62 27.35 29.36 2.04
CA ALA A 62 28.56 29.54 1.25
C ALA A 62 28.59 30.94 0.60
N VAL A 63 27.50 31.34 -0.05
CA VAL A 63 27.35 32.68 -0.65
C VAL A 63 27.45 33.78 0.40
N ALA A 64 26.87 33.59 1.59
CA ALA A 64 26.96 34.56 2.67
C ALA A 64 28.38 34.69 3.25
N SER A 65 29.16 33.62 3.24
CA SER A 65 30.55 33.63 3.72
C SER A 65 31.55 34.23 2.73
N GLU A 66 31.17 34.38 1.47
CA GLU A 66 31.99 35.00 0.41
C GLU A 66 31.79 36.53 0.31
N ARG A 67 30.86 37.10 1.09
CA ARG A 67 30.61 38.55 1.18
C ARG A 67 31.28 39.16 2.41
#